data_AF-A0A379ZQL4-F1
#
_entry.id   AF-A0A379ZQL4-F1
#
_cell.length_a   1.000
_cell.length_b   1.000
_cell.length_c   1.000
_cell.angle_alpha   90.00
_cell.angle_beta   90.00
_cell.angle_gamma   90.00
#
_symmetry.space_group_name_H-M   'P 1'
#
loop_
_entity.id
_entity.type
_entity.pdbx_description
1 polymer ?
#
loop_
_entity_poly.entity_id
_entity_poly.type
_entity_poly.pdbx_seq_one_letter_code
_entity_poly.pdbx_strand_id
1 'polypeptide(L)'
;MKYFDDPGGVRHLAHRLGSAAARPVDGDGPARQERRHVHGRARVLYGNFLFSTGPNTEVGGTRKTPCHMDIALRRCDIRLDGQTVVADGEVVAPEASRVRRA
;
A
#
# COMPACT_ATOMS: atom_id res chain seq x y z
N MET A 1 -22.51 16.18 2.83
CA MET A 1 -21.07 16.48 2.91
C MET A 1 -20.63 17.02 1.56
N LYS A 2 -20.21 18.30 1.45
CA LYS A 2 -19.60 18.83 0.21
C LYS A 2 -18.12 18.38 0.18
N TYR A 3 -17.97 17.06 0.01
CA TYR A 3 -16.82 16.18 0.26
C TYR A 3 -15.83 16.61 1.34
N PHE A 4 -14.72 17.31 1.05
CA PHE A 4 -13.83 17.85 2.09
C PHE A 4 -13.16 19.12 1.53
N ASP A 5 -13.39 20.27 2.17
CA ASP A 5 -12.87 21.59 1.78
C ASP A 5 -11.64 21.94 2.64
N ASP A 6 -10.58 21.15 2.47
CA ASP A 6 -9.35 21.20 3.26
C ASP A 6 -8.18 20.70 2.39
N PRO A 7 -7.09 21.48 2.20
CA PRO A 7 -5.95 21.04 1.41
C PRO A 7 -5.23 19.86 2.09
N GLY A 8 -5.59 18.63 1.67
CA GLY A 8 -4.96 17.39 2.12
C GLY A 8 -3.53 17.19 1.58
N GLY A 9 -2.99 15.98 1.72
CA GLY A 9 -1.73 15.59 1.08
C GLY A 9 -1.22 14.22 1.52
N VAL A 10 -0.08 13.78 0.95
CA VAL A 10 0.55 12.48 1.25
C VAL A 10 1.08 12.42 2.69
N ARG A 11 0.91 11.28 3.37
CA ARG A 11 1.34 11.04 4.77
C ARG A 11 2.28 9.84 4.93
N HIS A 12 1.83 8.62 4.58
CA HIS A 12 2.61 7.39 4.72
C HIS A 12 2.98 6.84 3.36
N LEU A 13 4.18 6.28 3.28
CA LEU A 13 4.67 5.50 2.15
C LEU A 13 5.15 4.17 2.71
N ALA A 14 4.75 3.07 2.09
CA ALA A 14 5.16 1.73 2.50
C ALA A 14 5.15 0.79 1.30
N HIS A 15 5.97 -0.26 1.35
CA HIS A 15 5.69 -1.47 0.57
C HIS A 15 5.27 -2.57 1.54
N ARG A 16 4.57 -3.60 1.04
CA ARG A 16 3.99 -4.62 1.92
C ARG A 16 4.62 -5.99 1.71
N LEU A 17 4.77 -6.68 2.83
CA LEU A 17 5.32 -8.02 2.96
C LEU A 17 4.20 -9.01 3.31
N GLY A 18 3.13 -9.04 2.50
CA GLY A 18 2.07 -10.04 2.65
C GLY A 18 2.59 -11.48 2.61
N SER A 19 1.82 -12.44 3.11
CA SER A 19 2.17 -13.85 2.94
C SER A 19 2.14 -14.26 1.46
N ALA A 20 2.73 -15.41 1.11
CA ALA A 20 2.69 -15.92 -0.28
C ALA A 20 1.25 -16.02 -0.83
N ALA A 21 0.29 -16.32 0.04
CA ALA A 21 -1.14 -16.39 -0.28
C ALA A 21 -1.80 -15.01 -0.52
N ALA A 22 -1.12 -13.92 -0.19
CA ALA A 22 -1.54 -12.55 -0.47
C ALA A 22 -0.88 -11.97 -1.74
N ARG A 23 -0.30 -12.81 -2.60
CA ARG A 23 0.14 -12.37 -3.94
C ARG A 23 -1.07 -12.15 -4.85
N PRO A 24 -1.05 -11.16 -5.74
CA PRO A 24 -2.10 -10.99 -6.75
C PRO A 24 -2.06 -12.18 -7.73
N VAL A 25 -3.20 -12.84 -7.95
CA VAL A 25 -3.38 -13.74 -9.10
C VAL A 25 -3.87 -12.89 -10.27
N ASP A 26 -3.31 -13.07 -11.47
CA ASP A 26 -3.80 -12.35 -12.65
C ASP A 26 -5.29 -12.64 -12.86
N GLY A 27 -6.11 -11.58 -12.84
CA GLY A 27 -7.58 -11.67 -12.93
C GLY A 27 -8.33 -11.49 -11.59
N ASP A 28 -7.66 -11.55 -10.44
CA ASP A 28 -8.23 -11.24 -9.11
C ASP A 28 -8.20 -9.74 -8.81
N GLY A 29 -8.64 -8.93 -9.78
CA GLY A 29 -8.81 -7.50 -9.57
C GLY A 29 -9.72 -7.23 -8.37
N PRO A 30 -9.53 -6.12 -7.63
CA PRO A 30 -10.37 -5.76 -6.47
C PRO A 30 -11.86 -5.58 -6.81
N ALA A 31 -12.22 -5.66 -8.09
CA ALA A 31 -13.57 -5.52 -8.61
C ALA A 31 -14.55 -6.64 -8.19
N ARG A 32 -14.06 -7.84 -7.79
CA ARG A 32 -14.94 -8.97 -7.41
C ARG A 32 -15.27 -9.07 -5.91
N GLN A 33 -14.70 -8.24 -5.04
CA GLN A 33 -15.02 -8.28 -3.62
C GLN A 33 -16.07 -7.23 -3.28
N GLU A 34 -17.22 -7.67 -2.74
CA GLU A 34 -18.30 -6.79 -2.30
C GLU A 34 -17.78 -5.66 -1.40
N ARG A 35 -18.17 -4.43 -1.73
CA ARG A 35 -17.67 -3.16 -1.17
C ARG A 35 -17.87 -2.99 0.34
N ARG A 36 -18.50 -3.93 1.04
CA ARG A 36 -19.02 -3.71 2.38
C ARG A 36 -18.03 -4.04 3.50
N HIS A 37 -17.11 -4.99 3.34
CA HIS A 37 -16.30 -5.48 4.48
C HIS A 37 -14.88 -5.98 4.13
N VAL A 38 -14.15 -5.31 3.23
CA VAL A 38 -12.74 -5.65 2.98
C VAL A 38 -11.84 -4.42 3.09
N HIS A 39 -11.74 -3.87 4.29
CA HIS A 39 -10.95 -2.66 4.55
C HIS A 39 -9.42 -2.91 4.60
N GLY A 40 -8.91 -4.07 4.17
CA GLY A 40 -7.54 -4.48 4.49
C GLY A 40 -6.79 -5.28 3.42
N ARG A 41 -7.44 -6.13 2.63
CA ARG A 41 -6.70 -7.05 1.72
C ARG A 41 -5.86 -6.33 0.69
N ALA A 42 -6.39 -5.26 0.10
CA ALA A 42 -5.63 -4.43 -0.84
C ALA A 42 -4.41 -3.76 -0.20
N ARG A 43 -4.41 -3.56 1.14
CA ARG A 43 -3.33 -2.89 1.88
C ARG A 43 -2.17 -3.81 2.24
N VAL A 44 -2.26 -5.12 1.99
CA VAL A 44 -1.28 -6.11 2.48
C VAL A 44 -0.83 -7.09 1.39
N LEU A 45 -1.10 -6.81 0.12
CA LEU A 45 -0.63 -7.66 -0.97
C LEU A 45 0.90 -7.65 -1.02
N TYR A 46 1.51 -8.83 -1.17
CA TYR A 46 2.96 -8.94 -1.22
C TYR A 46 3.54 -8.15 -2.40
N GLY A 47 4.54 -7.31 -2.11
CA GLY A 47 5.23 -6.49 -3.11
C GLY A 47 4.43 -5.31 -3.65
N ASN A 48 3.24 -5.01 -3.10
CA ASN A 48 2.54 -3.78 -3.45
C ASN A 48 3.21 -2.55 -2.82
N PHE A 49 3.02 -1.39 -3.46
CA PHE A 49 3.38 -0.09 -2.90
C PHE A 49 2.11 0.58 -2.39
N LEU A 50 2.07 0.90 -1.10
CA LEU A 50 0.97 1.60 -0.46
C LEU A 50 1.40 3.01 -0.09
N PHE A 51 0.67 4.00 -0.59
CA PHE A 51 0.74 5.35 -0.04
C PHE A 51 -0.61 5.76 0.51
N SER A 52 -0.60 6.65 1.49
CA SER A 52 -1.83 7.24 2.00
C SER A 52 -1.79 8.76 2.04
N THR A 53 -2.97 9.36 1.95
CA THR A 53 -3.20 10.80 2.09
C THR A 53 -4.03 11.10 3.31
N GLY A 54 -3.92 12.29 3.88
CA GLY A 54 -4.80 12.75 4.95
C GLY A 54 -4.09 13.22 6.21
N PRO A 55 -4.61 12.91 7.40
CA PRO A 55 -4.05 13.41 8.66
C PRO A 55 -2.72 12.73 8.96
N ASN A 56 -1.78 13.44 9.58
CA ASN A 56 -0.47 12.90 9.99
C ASN A 56 -0.12 13.21 11.46
N THR A 57 -1.12 13.56 12.27
CA THR A 57 -0.95 13.89 13.70
C THR A 57 -0.46 12.72 14.53
N GLU A 58 -0.67 11.48 14.09
CA GLU A 58 -0.24 10.26 14.78
C GLU A 58 1.28 10.14 14.95
N VAL A 59 2.05 10.87 14.14
CA VAL A 59 3.52 10.97 14.22
C VAL A 59 3.98 12.42 14.42
N GLY A 60 3.12 13.27 14.99
CA GLY A 60 3.46 14.65 15.34
C GLY A 60 3.38 15.66 14.19
N GLY A 61 2.79 15.29 13.05
CA GLY A 61 2.55 16.22 11.95
C GLY A 61 1.42 17.21 12.22
N THR A 62 1.36 18.27 11.42
CA THR A 62 0.41 19.38 11.61
C THR A 62 -0.96 19.18 10.96
N ARG A 63 -1.12 18.17 10.08
CA ARG A 63 -2.34 17.97 9.29
C ARG A 63 -3.33 17.11 10.06
N LYS A 64 -4.50 17.69 10.34
CA LYS A 64 -5.63 17.08 11.08
C LYS A 64 -6.89 16.91 10.20
N THR A 65 -6.69 16.79 8.89
CA THR A 65 -7.78 16.65 7.91
C THR A 65 -8.56 15.34 8.14
N PRO A 66 -9.91 15.36 8.06
CA PRO A 66 -10.71 14.15 8.23
C PRO A 66 -10.65 13.18 7.04
N CYS A 67 -10.22 13.63 5.86
CA CYS A 67 -10.15 12.79 4.67
C CYS A 67 -8.92 11.87 4.74
N HIS A 68 -9.12 10.55 4.60
CA HIS A 68 -8.04 9.56 4.58
C HIS A 68 -8.26 8.53 3.47
N MET A 69 -7.24 8.32 2.64
CA MET A 69 -7.27 7.34 1.56
C MET A 69 -5.98 6.53 1.55
N ASP A 70 -6.10 5.23 1.32
CA ASP A 70 -4.98 4.31 1.14
C ASP A 70 -5.03 3.75 -0.27
N ILE A 71 -3.98 3.97 -1.04
CA ILE A 71 -3.90 3.62 -2.46
C ILE A 71 -2.76 2.63 -2.63
N ALA A 72 -3.13 1.41 -3.04
CA ALA A 72 -2.19 0.32 -3.30
C ALA A 72 -1.90 0.23 -4.81
N LEU A 73 -0.65 0.47 -5.18
CA LEU A 73 -0.13 0.26 -6.53
C LEU A 73 0.48 -1.14 -6.63
N ARG A 74 0.26 -1.80 -7.76
CA ARG A 74 0.86 -3.10 -8.10
C ARG A 74 1.90 -2.89 -9.19
N ARG A 75 2.82 -3.85 -9.35
CA ARG A 75 3.83 -3.88 -10.43
C ARG A 75 4.73 -2.64 -10.42
N CYS A 76 5.18 -2.25 -9.22
CA CYS A 76 6.07 -1.12 -9.04
C CYS A 76 7.50 -1.59 -8.79
N ASP A 77 8.45 -0.80 -9.27
CA ASP A 77 9.82 -0.83 -8.78
C ASP A 77 9.95 0.13 -7.59
N ILE A 78 10.54 -0.36 -6.50
CA ILE A 78 10.73 0.43 -5.27
C ILE A 78 12.21 0.42 -4.93
N ARG A 79 12.78 1.62 -4.81
CA ARG A 79 14.20 1.84 -4.53
C ARG A 79 14.34 2.65 -3.25
N LEU A 80 15.16 2.16 -2.32
CA LEU A 80 15.58 2.87 -1.12
C LEU A 80 17.07 3.18 -1.27
N ASP A 81 17.43 4.47 -1.27
CA ASP A 81 18.82 4.92 -1.38
C ASP A 81 19.59 4.29 -2.57
N GLY A 82 18.90 4.10 -3.70
CA GLY A 82 19.45 3.47 -4.90
C GLY A 82 19.49 1.94 -4.88
N GLN A 83 19.13 1.29 -3.78
CA GLN A 83 18.96 -0.17 -3.71
C GLN A 83 17.53 -0.56 -4.07
N THR A 84 17.36 -1.46 -5.03
CA THR A 84 16.05 -1.99 -5.38
C THR A 84 15.59 -2.99 -4.32
N VAL A 85 14.45 -2.72 -3.68
CA VAL A 85 13.83 -3.60 -2.67
C VAL A 85 12.62 -4.35 -3.22
N VAL A 86 11.94 -3.79 -4.23
CA VAL A 86 10.87 -4.46 -5.00
C VAL A 86 11.11 -4.20 -6.49
N ALA A 87 10.94 -5.23 -7.32
CA ALA A 87 11.06 -5.16 -8.79
C ALA A 87 9.82 -5.79 -9.45
N ASP A 88 9.12 -5.07 -10.34
CA ASP A 88 7.82 -5.44 -10.94
C ASP A 88 6.82 -6.04 -9.92
N GLY A 89 6.78 -5.49 -8.70
CA GLY A 89 5.91 -5.98 -7.64
C GLY A 89 6.35 -7.27 -6.93
N GLU A 90 7.58 -7.74 -7.13
CA GLU A 90 8.19 -8.83 -6.36
C GLU A 90 9.25 -8.27 -5.40
N VAL A 91 9.22 -8.67 -4.13
CA VAL A 91 10.22 -8.25 -3.15
C VAL A 91 11.54 -8.99 -3.41
N VAL A 92 12.60 -8.23 -3.61
CA VAL A 92 13.94 -8.76 -3.96
C VAL A 92 14.97 -8.58 -2.85
N ALA A 93 14.73 -7.67 -1.90
CA ALA A 93 15.62 -7.43 -0.77
C ALA A 93 14.88 -6.86 0.47
N PRO A 94 15.38 -7.08 1.69
CA PRO A 94 16.46 -8.01 2.03
C PRO A 94 15.99 -9.47 1.96
N GLU A 95 16.93 -10.42 1.85
CA GLU A 95 16.60 -11.86 1.71
C GLU A 95 15.67 -12.35 2.83
N ALA A 96 15.89 -11.90 4.07
CA ALA A 96 15.07 -12.27 5.22
C ALA A 96 13.59 -11.84 5.10
N SER A 97 13.27 -10.87 4.22
CA SER A 97 11.89 -10.41 3.97
C SER A 97 11.18 -11.16 2.85
N ARG A 98 11.89 -12.05 2.15
CA ARG A 98 11.37 -12.78 1.00
C ARG A 98 10.51 -13.95 1.44
N VAL A 99 9.40 -14.17 0.74
CA VAL A 99 8.53 -15.32 0.99
C VAL A 99 8.73 -16.34 -0.12
N ARG A 100 9.06 -17.58 0.26
CA ARG A 100 9.24 -18.70 -0.67
C ARG A 100 7.99 -18.87 -1.54
N ARG A 101 8.20 -19.10 -2.84
CA ARG A 101 7.12 -19.58 -3.72
C ARG A 101 6.85 -21.04 -3.33
N ALA A 102 5.58 -21.35 -3.07
CA ALA A 102 5.12 -22.73 -2.95
C ALA A 102 5.03 -23.36 -4.35
#